data_AF-A0A218WZS3-F1
#
_entry.id   AF-A0A218WZS3-F1
#
_cell.length_a   1.000
_cell.length_b   1.000
_cell.length_c   1.000
_cell.angle_alpha   90.00
_cell.angle_beta   90.00
_cell.angle_gamma   90.00
#
_symmetry.space_group_name_H-M   'P 1'
#
loop_
_entity.id
_entity.type
_entity.pdbx_description
1 polymer ?
#
loop_
_entity_poly.entity_id
_entity_poly.type
_entity_poly.pdbx_seq_one_letter_code
_entity_poly.pdbx_strand_id
1 'polypeptide(L)'
;MPAGTNFFYLTLLLLSTVAVEFCICRDSISRTELIRDPESIISNSSTFMLGFFSPPNSSERYVGIWYNRVPSSPVIWVANRNRSINDSSGILKLSDDGNLVVQNGQNETLWSSDVSTAGANNTSAQILDSGNLVLRGAQLNTLWQSFEIPSDSFLPNMRISHSHGKTALTSWKSPSDPSIGKFSMGIDPAMSIPEIFIWKEGSPYYRSGPWNGQAFIGVPRMNSVYLQGVRVANDDQGTVYLTYSFANESLLDYFQLNHEGNLVELYWDDGKKRWEIGWLARESECDYYGKCGEFGTCDSKMSPICSCLRGYKPKKLEEWNSGNWTSGCVRSTAQQCERMNTSLNGESGESDGFLKHSNMKVPDSAVWLPEEESKCQTRCLSNCSCRAYAYVSGIGCMVWYLELVDIQKFSENGVDLYIRVAASEIESGKTRIQRSPIGGLPRDDPKQVKLEDLPLYNFNDIANATNNFSSNNMLGRGGFGQVHRGRFPDGQEIAVKRLSKFSGQGMQEFMNEVLVISRLQHRNLVRLLGCCIEGDERILIYEYMPNKSLDALIFGKLLLGDKSENIGS
;
A
#
# COMPACT_ATOMS: atom_id res chain seq x y z
N MET A 1 -72.19 -38.03 -26.40
CA MET A 1 -71.52 -36.72 -26.29
C MET A 1 -70.50 -36.80 -25.16
N PRO A 2 -69.20 -36.87 -25.46
CA PRO A 2 -68.15 -36.92 -24.46
C PRO A 2 -67.54 -35.53 -24.24
N ALA A 3 -67.52 -35.05 -23.01
CA ALA A 3 -66.77 -33.85 -22.62
C ALA A 3 -66.34 -34.02 -21.16
N GLY A 4 -65.28 -34.78 -20.94
CA GLY A 4 -64.80 -35.03 -19.58
C GLY A 4 -63.36 -35.54 -19.45
N THR A 5 -62.73 -35.97 -20.54
CA THR A 5 -61.43 -36.67 -20.45
C THR A 5 -60.24 -35.87 -20.99
N ASN A 6 -60.44 -34.66 -21.53
CA ASN A 6 -59.38 -33.89 -22.19
C ASN A 6 -58.67 -32.84 -21.31
N PHE A 7 -59.09 -32.62 -20.06
CA PHE A 7 -58.45 -31.59 -19.21
C PHE A 7 -57.30 -32.11 -18.35
N PHE A 8 -57.21 -33.44 -18.15
CA PHE A 8 -56.15 -34.05 -17.34
C PHE A 8 -54.87 -34.40 -18.13
N TYR A 9 -54.99 -34.60 -19.45
CA TYR A 9 -53.82 -34.84 -20.30
C TYR A 9 -53.10 -33.54 -20.72
N LEU A 10 -53.79 -32.40 -20.71
CA LEU A 10 -53.20 -31.11 -21.06
C LEU A 10 -52.30 -30.55 -19.94
N THR A 11 -52.61 -30.86 -18.68
CA THR A 11 -51.78 -30.46 -17.52
C THR A 11 -50.55 -31.35 -17.35
N LEU A 12 -50.58 -32.61 -17.79
CA LEU A 12 -49.42 -33.51 -17.75
C LEU A 12 -48.39 -33.24 -18.88
N LEU A 13 -48.83 -32.67 -20.00
CA LEU A 13 -47.97 -32.29 -21.15
C LEU A 13 -47.30 -30.91 -20.99
N LEU A 14 -47.76 -30.08 -20.05
CA LEU A 14 -47.14 -28.79 -19.71
C LEU A 14 -46.03 -28.91 -18.64
N LEU A 15 -45.89 -30.08 -18.01
CA LEU A 15 -44.81 -30.40 -17.06
C LEU A 15 -43.61 -31.10 -17.74
N SER A 16 -43.71 -31.48 -19.02
CA SER A 16 -42.64 -32.17 -19.76
C SER A 16 -41.77 -31.26 -20.64
N THR A 17 -42.00 -29.94 -20.64
CA THR A 17 -41.21 -28.98 -21.46
C THR A 17 -40.41 -27.98 -20.64
N VAL A 18 -40.43 -28.05 -19.31
CA VAL A 18 -39.37 -27.44 -18.52
C VAL A 18 -38.21 -28.43 -18.50
N ALA A 19 -37.45 -28.46 -19.59
CA ALA A 19 -36.07 -28.87 -19.51
C ALA A 19 -35.42 -27.89 -18.51
N VAL A 20 -35.34 -28.31 -17.24
CA VAL A 20 -34.41 -27.69 -16.32
C VAL A 20 -33.06 -28.06 -16.91
N GLU A 21 -32.53 -27.19 -17.76
CA GLU A 21 -31.12 -27.19 -18.08
C GLU A 21 -30.41 -27.00 -16.75
N PHE A 22 -30.02 -28.12 -16.13
CA PHE A 22 -28.93 -28.11 -15.19
C PHE A 22 -27.71 -27.68 -15.98
N CYS A 23 -27.54 -26.36 -16.11
CA CYS A 23 -26.30 -25.79 -16.57
C CYS A 23 -25.29 -26.12 -15.47
N ILE A 24 -24.56 -27.21 -15.65
CA ILE A 24 -23.42 -27.52 -14.80
C ILE A 24 -22.48 -26.33 -14.98
N CYS A 25 -22.26 -25.57 -13.91
CA CYS A 25 -21.22 -24.54 -13.91
C CYS A 25 -19.90 -25.25 -14.10
N ARG A 26 -19.43 -25.21 -15.35
CA ARG A 26 -18.18 -25.79 -15.78
C ARG A 26 -17.08 -24.80 -15.49
N ASP A 27 -16.09 -25.20 -14.70
CA ASP A 27 -14.94 -24.39 -14.30
C ASP A 27 -13.66 -24.78 -15.05
N SER A 28 -13.72 -25.83 -15.86
CA SER A 28 -12.57 -26.42 -16.51
C SER A 28 -12.87 -26.95 -17.91
N ILE A 29 -11.84 -26.94 -18.76
CA ILE A 29 -11.87 -27.52 -20.10
C ILE A 29 -10.80 -28.59 -20.25
N SER A 30 -11.23 -29.73 -20.77
CA SER A 30 -10.36 -30.83 -21.20
C SER A 30 -10.11 -30.77 -22.70
N ARG A 31 -9.24 -31.64 -23.21
CA ARG A 31 -8.88 -31.69 -24.64
C ARG A 31 -10.03 -31.93 -25.60
N THR A 32 -11.03 -32.69 -25.18
CA THR A 32 -12.18 -33.03 -26.03
C THR A 32 -13.17 -31.89 -26.15
N GLU A 33 -12.96 -30.83 -25.39
CA GLU A 33 -13.90 -29.74 -25.27
C GLU A 33 -13.23 -28.44 -25.71
N LEU A 34 -14.08 -27.50 -26.10
CA LEU A 34 -13.68 -26.16 -26.53
C LEU A 34 -14.74 -25.18 -26.06
N ILE A 35 -14.39 -23.90 -26.08
CA ILE A 35 -15.30 -22.79 -25.82
C ILE A 35 -15.40 -22.00 -27.13
N ARG A 36 -16.59 -21.96 -27.73
CA ARG A 36 -16.88 -21.10 -28.89
C ARG A 36 -17.46 -19.80 -28.41
N ASP A 37 -17.23 -18.72 -29.12
CA ASP A 37 -17.98 -17.49 -28.91
C ASP A 37 -19.49 -17.71 -29.17
N PRO A 38 -20.44 -17.43 -28.22
CA PRO A 38 -20.30 -16.70 -26.95
C PRO A 38 -20.34 -17.55 -25.67
N GLU A 39 -20.03 -18.84 -25.73
CA GLU A 39 -19.89 -19.74 -24.58
C GLU A 39 -18.84 -19.23 -23.57
N SER A 40 -18.97 -19.68 -22.33
CA SER A 40 -18.09 -19.31 -21.21
C SER A 40 -17.94 -20.45 -20.20
N ILE A 41 -16.93 -20.34 -19.34
CA ILE A 41 -16.78 -21.16 -18.14
C ILE A 41 -16.79 -20.27 -16.91
N ILE A 42 -17.27 -20.80 -15.79
CA ILE A 42 -17.51 -20.06 -14.55
C ILE A 42 -16.76 -20.76 -13.42
N SER A 43 -16.09 -20.00 -12.56
CA SER A 43 -15.38 -20.56 -11.40
C SER A 43 -16.34 -21.30 -10.46
N ASN A 44 -15.84 -22.21 -9.64
CA ASN A 44 -16.67 -23.08 -8.79
C ASN A 44 -17.61 -22.30 -7.84
N SER A 45 -17.12 -21.23 -7.22
CA SER A 45 -17.93 -20.30 -6.40
C SER A 45 -18.77 -19.32 -7.23
N SER A 46 -18.75 -19.42 -8.56
CA SER A 46 -19.38 -18.51 -9.51
C SER A 46 -18.95 -17.05 -9.37
N THR A 47 -17.75 -16.79 -8.85
CA THR A 47 -17.22 -15.43 -8.65
C THR A 47 -16.65 -14.86 -9.94
N PHE A 48 -15.94 -15.67 -10.73
CA PHE A 48 -15.31 -15.26 -11.98
C PHE A 48 -15.88 -16.02 -13.18
N MET A 49 -15.90 -15.36 -14.34
CA MET A 49 -16.24 -15.94 -15.63
C MET A 49 -15.07 -15.74 -16.59
N LEU A 50 -14.78 -16.75 -17.41
CA LEU A 50 -13.88 -16.69 -18.55
C LEU A 50 -14.69 -16.89 -19.84
N GLY A 51 -14.53 -15.99 -20.81
CA GLY A 51 -15.21 -16.10 -22.09
C GLY A 51 -14.77 -15.05 -23.11
N PHE A 52 -15.50 -14.97 -24.21
CA PHE A 52 -15.28 -13.97 -25.25
C PHE A 52 -16.02 -12.67 -24.97
N PHE A 53 -15.37 -11.52 -25.17
CA PHE A 53 -15.97 -10.20 -25.01
C PHE A 53 -15.54 -9.24 -26.13
N SER A 54 -16.24 -8.10 -26.22
CA SER A 54 -15.84 -6.93 -27.00
C SER A 54 -15.66 -5.73 -26.08
N PRO A 55 -14.57 -4.96 -26.21
CA PRO A 55 -14.44 -3.68 -25.54
C PRO A 55 -15.56 -2.71 -25.96
N PRO A 56 -15.89 -1.70 -25.13
CA PRO A 56 -16.85 -0.67 -25.49
C PRO A 56 -16.50 -0.02 -26.83
N ASN A 57 -17.50 0.18 -27.70
CA ASN A 57 -17.33 0.80 -29.03
C ASN A 57 -16.37 0.05 -29.99
N SER A 58 -16.13 -1.25 -29.77
CA SER A 58 -15.32 -2.09 -30.66
C SER A 58 -16.06 -3.36 -31.07
N SER A 59 -15.84 -3.82 -32.29
CA SER A 59 -16.31 -5.14 -32.77
C SER A 59 -15.26 -6.23 -32.61
N GLU A 60 -14.04 -5.86 -32.23
CA GLU A 60 -12.93 -6.79 -32.00
C GLU A 60 -13.30 -7.74 -30.84
N ARG A 61 -12.97 -9.02 -30.99
CA ARG A 61 -13.21 -10.06 -29.98
C ARG A 61 -11.92 -10.47 -29.29
N TYR A 62 -12.04 -10.65 -27.98
CA TYR A 62 -10.96 -11.10 -27.10
C TYR A 62 -11.48 -12.13 -26.11
N VAL A 63 -10.57 -12.97 -25.60
CA VAL A 63 -10.81 -13.82 -24.44
C VAL A 63 -10.40 -13.06 -23.18
N GLY A 64 -11.29 -12.97 -22.20
CA GLY A 64 -11.01 -12.30 -20.94
C GLY A 64 -11.68 -12.94 -19.74
N ILE A 65 -11.27 -12.47 -18.56
CA ILE A 65 -11.83 -12.85 -17.26
C ILE A 65 -12.49 -11.62 -16.65
N TRP A 66 -13.67 -11.79 -16.05
CA TRP A 66 -14.39 -10.74 -15.33
C TRP A 66 -15.17 -11.32 -14.15
N TYR A 67 -15.63 -10.46 -13.26
CA TYR A 67 -16.52 -10.85 -12.16
C TYR A 67 -17.89 -11.30 -12.71
N ASN A 68 -18.38 -12.46 -12.34
CA ASN A 68 -19.64 -13.01 -12.89
C ASN A 68 -20.90 -12.40 -12.24
N ARG A 69 -20.85 -12.10 -10.93
CA ARG A 69 -22.04 -11.79 -10.12
C ARG A 69 -22.45 -10.31 -10.10
N VAL A 70 -21.77 -9.45 -10.87
CA VAL A 70 -22.03 -8.01 -10.85
C VAL A 70 -22.42 -7.51 -12.24
N PRO A 71 -23.38 -6.58 -12.36
CA PRO A 71 -23.71 -5.97 -13.64
C PRO A 71 -22.55 -5.09 -14.14
N SER A 72 -22.33 -5.09 -15.46
CA SER A 72 -21.27 -4.29 -16.10
C SER A 72 -19.87 -4.57 -15.54
N SER A 73 -19.52 -5.84 -15.40
CA SER A 73 -18.24 -6.26 -14.83
C SER A 73 -17.05 -5.79 -15.66
N PRO A 74 -16.04 -5.18 -15.01
CA PRO A 74 -14.79 -4.88 -15.68
C PRO A 74 -14.07 -6.18 -16.05
N VAL A 75 -13.41 -6.15 -17.20
CA VAL A 75 -12.51 -7.23 -17.61
C VAL A 75 -11.18 -7.02 -16.89
N ILE A 76 -10.78 -8.01 -16.09
CA ILE A 76 -9.60 -7.96 -15.21
C ILE A 76 -8.38 -8.66 -15.81
N TRP A 77 -8.57 -9.48 -16.85
CA TRP A 77 -7.49 -10.15 -17.56
C TRP A 77 -7.89 -10.42 -19.00
N VAL A 78 -6.93 -10.31 -19.94
CA VAL A 78 -7.15 -10.51 -21.37
C VAL A 78 -6.03 -11.37 -21.95
N ALA A 79 -6.38 -12.49 -22.60
CA ALA A 79 -5.41 -13.40 -23.20
C ALA A 79 -4.75 -12.80 -24.45
N ASN A 80 -5.55 -12.65 -25.52
CA ASN A 80 -5.09 -12.24 -26.84
C ASN A 80 -5.07 -10.70 -27.01
N ARG A 81 -4.63 -9.98 -25.97
CA ARG A 81 -4.74 -8.50 -25.91
C ARG A 81 -4.07 -7.75 -27.07
N ASN A 82 -3.02 -8.32 -27.67
CA ASN A 82 -2.29 -7.72 -28.79
C ASN A 82 -2.72 -8.26 -30.17
N ARG A 83 -3.58 -9.28 -30.22
CA ARG A 83 -4.02 -9.94 -31.45
C ARG A 83 -5.51 -10.29 -31.34
N SER A 84 -6.36 -9.35 -31.73
CA SER A 84 -7.81 -9.52 -31.70
C SER A 84 -8.31 -10.53 -32.74
N ILE A 85 -9.57 -10.95 -32.56
CA ILE A 85 -10.33 -11.70 -33.57
C ILE A 85 -11.34 -10.74 -34.19
N ASN A 86 -11.39 -10.68 -35.51
CA ASN A 86 -12.18 -9.67 -36.25
C ASN A 86 -13.67 -10.04 -36.41
N ASP A 87 -14.08 -11.21 -35.92
CA ASP A 87 -15.43 -11.75 -36.03
C ASP A 87 -15.77 -12.63 -34.80
N SER A 88 -16.93 -13.30 -34.82
CA SER A 88 -17.35 -14.21 -33.74
C SER A 88 -16.95 -15.67 -33.97
N SER A 89 -15.89 -15.93 -34.73
CA SER A 89 -15.38 -17.28 -35.00
C SER A 89 -14.38 -17.79 -33.95
N GLY A 90 -14.22 -17.05 -32.86
CA GLY A 90 -13.26 -17.33 -31.80
C GLY A 90 -13.45 -18.70 -31.15
N ILE A 91 -12.33 -19.41 -30.95
CA ILE A 91 -12.29 -20.70 -30.26
C ILE A 91 -11.17 -20.67 -29.21
N LEU A 92 -11.51 -21.00 -27.96
CA LEU A 92 -10.56 -21.27 -26.89
C LEU A 92 -10.55 -22.77 -26.62
N LYS A 93 -9.38 -23.41 -26.74
CA LYS A 93 -9.24 -24.87 -26.57
C LYS A 93 -7.83 -25.26 -26.13
N LEU A 94 -7.66 -26.54 -25.80
CA LEU A 94 -6.33 -27.15 -25.68
C LEU A 94 -5.87 -27.69 -27.04
N SER A 95 -4.65 -27.38 -27.45
CA SER A 95 -4.03 -27.90 -28.67
C SER A 95 -3.39 -29.29 -28.48
N ASP A 96 -2.98 -29.90 -29.59
CA ASP A 96 -2.39 -31.25 -29.63
C ASP A 96 -1.02 -31.36 -28.94
N ASP A 97 -0.38 -30.23 -28.64
CA ASP A 97 0.81 -30.13 -27.80
C ASP A 97 0.49 -29.94 -26.30
N GLY A 98 -0.79 -29.73 -25.97
CA GLY A 98 -1.29 -29.57 -24.61
C GLY A 98 -1.39 -28.13 -24.12
N ASN A 99 -1.03 -27.15 -24.96
CA ASN A 99 -1.14 -25.72 -24.65
C ASN A 99 -2.59 -25.23 -24.71
N LEU A 100 -2.90 -24.21 -23.91
CA LEU A 100 -4.15 -23.46 -24.04
C LEU A 100 -3.99 -22.42 -25.14
N VAL A 101 -4.88 -22.42 -26.13
CA VAL A 101 -4.76 -21.56 -27.32
C VAL A 101 -6.07 -20.83 -27.64
N VAL A 102 -5.92 -19.60 -28.15
CA VAL A 102 -7.01 -18.82 -28.77
C VAL A 102 -6.81 -18.85 -30.28
N GLN A 103 -7.84 -19.29 -31.01
CA GLN A 103 -7.84 -19.39 -32.48
C GLN A 103 -9.01 -18.63 -33.11
N ASN A 104 -8.83 -18.22 -34.36
CA ASN A 104 -9.92 -17.73 -35.22
C ASN A 104 -10.50 -18.85 -36.10
N GLY A 105 -11.51 -18.52 -36.91
CA GLY A 105 -12.20 -19.45 -37.82
C GLY A 105 -11.32 -20.00 -38.94
N GLN A 106 -10.13 -19.42 -39.18
CA GLN A 106 -9.13 -19.93 -40.11
C GLN A 106 -8.11 -20.88 -39.42
N ASN A 107 -8.36 -21.26 -38.17
CA ASN A 107 -7.45 -22.04 -37.32
C ASN A 107 -6.08 -21.36 -37.07
N GLU A 108 -5.99 -20.05 -37.24
CA GLU A 108 -4.79 -19.30 -36.88
C GLU A 108 -4.73 -19.14 -35.35
N THR A 109 -3.60 -19.52 -34.75
CA THR A 109 -3.37 -19.29 -33.32
C THR A 109 -2.96 -17.84 -33.08
N LEU A 110 -3.80 -17.12 -32.34
CA LEU A 110 -3.59 -15.71 -32.00
C LEU A 110 -2.90 -15.55 -30.64
N TRP A 111 -3.07 -16.52 -29.74
CA TRP A 111 -2.45 -16.55 -28.42
C TRP A 111 -2.28 -18.01 -27.95
N SER A 112 -1.25 -18.27 -27.15
CA SER A 112 -0.91 -19.58 -26.58
C SER A 112 -0.29 -19.41 -25.19
N SER A 113 -0.46 -20.42 -24.31
CA SER A 113 0.22 -20.49 -23.01
C SER A 113 1.73 -20.70 -23.11
N ASP A 114 2.22 -21.15 -24.28
CA ASP A 114 3.65 -21.32 -24.63
C ASP A 114 4.46 -22.13 -23.60
N VAL A 115 3.88 -23.22 -23.12
CA VAL A 115 4.54 -24.15 -22.19
C VAL A 115 5.30 -25.23 -22.95
N SER A 116 6.57 -25.40 -22.60
CA SER A 116 7.44 -26.46 -23.11
C SER A 116 7.25 -27.76 -22.34
N THR A 117 6.16 -28.52 -22.57
CA THR A 117 5.92 -29.80 -21.87
C THR A 117 6.01 -31.04 -22.76
N ALA A 118 6.86 -32.00 -22.35
CA ALA A 118 7.07 -33.30 -23.00
C ALA A 118 5.97 -34.36 -22.68
N GLY A 119 4.78 -33.94 -22.23
CA GLY A 119 3.75 -34.82 -21.66
C GLY A 119 2.32 -34.36 -21.94
N ALA A 120 1.99 -34.22 -23.21
CA ALA A 120 0.76 -33.58 -23.72
C ALA A 120 -0.56 -34.32 -23.39
N ASN A 121 -0.53 -35.55 -22.87
CA ASN A 121 -1.73 -36.40 -22.87
C ASN A 121 -2.76 -36.10 -21.78
N ASN A 122 -2.40 -35.37 -20.70
CA ASN A 122 -3.30 -35.09 -19.57
C ASN A 122 -3.25 -33.61 -19.15
N THR A 123 -3.50 -32.69 -20.08
CA THR A 123 -3.67 -31.27 -19.73
C THR A 123 -5.15 -30.88 -19.62
N SER A 124 -5.43 -29.95 -18.70
CA SER A 124 -6.75 -29.33 -18.52
C SER A 124 -6.56 -27.88 -18.12
N ALA A 125 -7.36 -26.96 -18.66
CA ALA A 125 -7.37 -25.57 -18.19
C ALA A 125 -8.54 -25.34 -17.23
N GLN A 126 -8.34 -24.59 -16.15
CA GLN A 126 -9.33 -24.37 -15.09
C GLN A 126 -9.30 -22.92 -14.60
N ILE A 127 -10.46 -22.28 -14.47
CA ILE A 127 -10.59 -20.97 -13.81
C ILE A 127 -10.84 -21.17 -12.31
N LEU A 128 -9.94 -20.65 -11.47
CA LEU A 128 -10.03 -20.75 -10.01
C LEU A 128 -10.90 -19.64 -9.41
N ASP A 129 -11.34 -19.84 -8.17
CA ASP A 129 -12.12 -18.85 -7.41
C ASP A 129 -11.32 -17.61 -7.01
N SER A 130 -10.00 -17.61 -7.21
CA SER A 130 -9.17 -16.41 -7.12
C SER A 130 -9.17 -15.56 -8.39
N GLY A 131 -9.80 -16.03 -9.48
CA GLY A 131 -9.72 -15.43 -10.81
C GLY A 131 -8.47 -15.86 -11.60
N ASN A 132 -7.62 -16.72 -11.01
CA ASN A 132 -6.46 -17.27 -11.69
C ASN A 132 -6.87 -18.41 -12.65
N LEU A 133 -6.68 -18.21 -13.94
CA LEU A 133 -6.78 -19.26 -14.95
C LEU A 133 -5.48 -20.08 -14.96
N VAL A 134 -5.57 -21.38 -14.71
CA VAL A 134 -4.42 -22.29 -14.63
C VAL A 134 -4.49 -23.37 -15.69
N LEU A 135 -3.34 -23.72 -16.26
CA LEU A 135 -3.15 -24.91 -17.06
C LEU A 135 -2.57 -25.99 -16.16
N ARG A 136 -3.31 -27.09 -15.95
CA ARG A 136 -2.86 -28.24 -15.16
C ARG A 136 -2.32 -29.33 -16.07
N GLY A 137 -1.26 -29.97 -15.63
CA GLY A 137 -0.71 -31.19 -16.22
C GLY A 137 -1.11 -32.45 -15.45
N ALA A 138 -0.36 -33.53 -15.69
CA ALA A 138 -0.52 -34.77 -14.93
C ALA A 138 -0.38 -34.52 -13.41
N GLN A 139 -1.19 -35.25 -12.62
CA GLN A 139 -1.18 -35.16 -11.15
C GLN A 139 -1.51 -33.77 -10.60
N LEU A 140 -2.26 -32.95 -11.34
CA LEU A 140 -2.72 -31.60 -10.95
C LEU A 140 -1.62 -30.55 -10.78
N ASN A 141 -0.40 -30.81 -11.26
CA ASN A 141 0.67 -29.81 -11.27
C ASN A 141 0.29 -28.60 -12.14
N THR A 142 0.52 -27.39 -11.64
CA THR A 142 0.30 -26.15 -12.40
C THR A 142 1.47 -25.94 -13.38
N LEU A 143 1.17 -25.96 -14.67
CA LEU A 143 2.14 -25.78 -15.75
C LEU A 143 2.25 -24.31 -16.21
N TRP A 144 1.15 -23.58 -16.12
CA TRP A 144 1.04 -22.17 -16.47
C TRP A 144 -0.12 -21.54 -15.69
N GLN A 145 -0.03 -20.24 -15.42
CA GLN A 145 -1.09 -19.49 -14.77
C GLN A 145 -1.18 -18.05 -15.27
N SER A 146 -2.40 -17.53 -15.39
CA SER A 146 -2.67 -16.16 -15.83
C SER A 146 -2.04 -15.09 -14.91
N PHE A 147 -1.90 -15.38 -13.62
CA PHE A 147 -1.30 -14.47 -12.65
C PHE A 147 0.19 -14.19 -12.90
N GLU A 148 0.88 -15.01 -13.70
CA GLU A 148 2.27 -14.76 -14.12
C GLU A 148 2.38 -13.77 -15.28
N ILE A 149 1.26 -13.47 -15.96
CA ILE A 149 1.19 -12.55 -17.09
C ILE A 149 -0.03 -11.63 -16.88
N PRO A 150 0.06 -10.71 -15.91
CA PRO A 150 -1.03 -9.80 -15.59
C PRO A 150 -1.37 -8.88 -16.78
N SER A 151 -2.61 -8.39 -16.82
CA SER A 151 -3.05 -7.37 -17.77
C SER A 151 -2.87 -5.97 -17.14
N ASP A 152 -3.96 -5.24 -16.93
CA ASP A 152 -4.00 -3.94 -16.25
C ASP A 152 -4.55 -4.03 -14.81
N SER A 153 -5.02 -5.20 -14.39
CA SER A 153 -5.62 -5.42 -13.08
C SER A 153 -4.77 -6.29 -12.15
N PHE A 154 -4.72 -5.91 -10.88
CA PHE A 154 -4.00 -6.57 -9.80
C PHE A 154 -5.00 -7.02 -8.73
N LEU A 155 -5.22 -8.35 -8.70
CA LEU A 155 -6.18 -9.05 -7.85
C LEU A 155 -5.53 -9.55 -6.55
N PRO A 156 -6.34 -9.92 -5.53
CA PRO A 156 -5.80 -10.47 -4.30
C PRO A 156 -4.92 -11.70 -4.56
N ASN A 157 -3.82 -11.81 -3.82
CA ASN A 157 -2.82 -12.88 -3.90
C ASN A 157 -2.02 -12.95 -5.21
N MET A 158 -2.24 -12.05 -6.17
CA MET A 158 -1.33 -11.88 -7.30
C MET A 158 0.05 -11.42 -6.80
N ARG A 159 1.08 -11.66 -7.62
CA ARG A 159 2.45 -11.22 -7.35
C ARG A 159 2.90 -10.30 -8.47
N ILE A 160 3.14 -9.04 -8.15
CA ILE A 160 3.69 -8.05 -9.08
C ILE A 160 5.15 -7.82 -8.69
N SER A 161 6.08 -8.05 -9.61
CA SER A 161 7.50 -7.80 -9.33
C SER A 161 8.06 -6.76 -10.31
N HIS A 162 9.19 -7.05 -10.96
CA HIS A 162 9.90 -6.09 -11.78
C HIS A 162 9.06 -5.61 -12.97
N SER A 163 9.10 -4.31 -13.25
CA SER A 163 8.34 -3.63 -14.31
C SER A 163 8.70 -4.00 -15.74
N HIS A 164 9.90 -4.55 -15.95
CA HIS A 164 10.30 -5.17 -17.22
C HIS A 164 10.33 -6.71 -17.14
N GLY A 165 9.90 -7.26 -16.01
CA GLY A 165 9.69 -8.70 -15.82
C GLY A 165 8.36 -9.16 -16.40
N LYS A 166 8.18 -10.48 -16.51
CA LYS A 166 6.94 -11.09 -17.03
C LYS A 166 5.69 -10.75 -16.21
N THR A 167 5.87 -10.40 -14.94
CA THR A 167 4.85 -10.16 -13.91
C THR A 167 4.54 -8.68 -13.68
N ALA A 168 4.92 -7.79 -14.59
CA ALA A 168 4.61 -6.36 -14.52
C ALA A 168 3.17 -6.06 -14.95
N LEU A 169 2.49 -5.17 -14.23
CA LEU A 169 1.18 -4.68 -14.63
C LEU A 169 1.33 -3.70 -15.80
N THR A 170 0.47 -3.78 -16.81
CA THR A 170 0.53 -2.90 -18.00
C THR A 170 -0.85 -2.39 -18.39
N SER A 171 -0.99 -1.06 -18.46
CA SER A 171 -2.25 -0.40 -18.81
C SER A 171 -2.79 -0.89 -20.16
N TRP A 172 -4.11 -0.79 -20.35
CA TRP A 172 -4.68 -0.80 -21.69
C TRP A 172 -4.27 0.46 -22.46
N LYS A 173 -4.24 0.36 -23.79
CA LYS A 173 -3.92 1.51 -24.64
C LYS A 173 -5.02 2.57 -24.65
N SER A 174 -6.28 2.14 -24.54
CA SER A 174 -7.44 3.03 -24.35
C SER A 174 -8.61 2.24 -23.76
N PRO A 175 -9.72 2.89 -23.35
CA PRO A 175 -10.91 2.17 -22.87
C PRO A 175 -11.51 1.17 -23.88
N SER A 176 -11.23 1.33 -25.17
CA SER A 176 -11.74 0.49 -26.26
C SER A 176 -10.67 -0.42 -26.88
N ASP A 177 -9.42 -0.37 -26.38
CA ASP A 177 -8.27 -1.11 -26.94
C ASP A 177 -7.43 -1.73 -25.80
N PRO A 178 -7.57 -3.04 -25.53
CA PRO A 178 -6.88 -3.74 -24.45
C PRO A 178 -5.41 -4.06 -24.74
N SER A 179 -4.91 -3.73 -25.94
CA SER A 179 -3.49 -3.90 -26.26
C SER A 179 -2.59 -3.15 -25.27
N ILE A 180 -1.32 -3.55 -25.21
CA ILE A 180 -0.36 -2.98 -24.25
C ILE A 180 -0.27 -1.46 -24.46
N GLY A 181 -0.65 -0.73 -23.42
CA GLY A 181 -0.61 0.72 -23.36
C GLY A 181 0.76 1.27 -23.01
N LYS A 182 0.79 2.57 -22.68
CA LYS A 182 2.04 3.32 -22.43
C LYS A 182 2.59 3.14 -21.02
N PHE A 183 1.77 2.69 -20.09
CA PHE A 183 2.12 2.64 -18.68
C PHE A 183 2.36 1.21 -18.20
N SER A 184 3.39 1.07 -17.37
CA SER A 184 3.69 -0.17 -16.64
C SER A 184 3.90 0.13 -15.16
N MET A 185 3.63 -0.85 -14.30
CA MET A 185 3.82 -0.74 -12.85
C MET A 185 4.52 -1.99 -12.31
N GLY A 186 5.37 -1.77 -11.32
CA GLY A 186 6.12 -2.80 -10.63
C GLY A 186 7.03 -2.24 -9.55
N ILE A 187 7.91 -3.09 -9.04
CA ILE A 187 8.98 -2.73 -8.11
C ILE A 187 10.27 -2.48 -8.90
N ASP A 188 11.07 -1.50 -8.50
CA ASP A 188 12.42 -1.31 -9.03
C ASP A 188 13.43 -2.23 -8.32
N PRO A 189 13.98 -3.26 -8.99
CA PRO A 189 14.94 -4.19 -8.39
C PRO A 189 16.34 -3.60 -8.22
N ALA A 190 16.64 -2.45 -8.83
CA ALA A 190 17.94 -1.79 -8.68
C ALA A 190 18.10 -1.13 -7.30
N MET A 191 17.00 -0.95 -6.56
CA MET A 191 16.99 -0.23 -5.29
C MET A 191 17.16 -1.18 -4.10
N SER A 192 18.02 -0.78 -3.16
CA SER A 192 18.21 -1.48 -1.89
C SER A 192 16.98 -1.45 -0.97
N ILE A 193 16.06 -0.51 -1.21
CA ILE A 193 14.81 -0.35 -0.46
C ILE A 193 13.66 -0.47 -1.48
N PRO A 194 12.68 -1.37 -1.29
CA PRO A 194 11.60 -1.54 -2.24
C PRO A 194 10.73 -0.28 -2.38
N GLU A 195 10.44 0.10 -3.62
CA GLU A 195 9.54 1.20 -4.00
C GLU A 195 8.65 0.74 -5.16
N ILE A 196 7.41 1.21 -5.20
CA ILE A 196 6.53 1.03 -6.36
C ILE A 196 6.73 2.21 -7.29
N PHE A 197 6.91 1.90 -8.57
CA PHE A 197 6.93 2.88 -9.64
C PHE A 197 5.85 2.57 -10.66
N ILE A 198 5.35 3.64 -11.27
CA ILE A 198 4.65 3.58 -12.55
C ILE A 198 5.56 4.26 -13.55
N TRP A 199 5.84 3.59 -14.67
CA TRP A 199 6.61 4.15 -15.77
C TRP A 199 5.67 4.50 -16.92
N LYS A 200 6.01 5.54 -17.66
CA LYS A 200 5.43 5.89 -18.95
C LYS A 200 6.52 5.76 -20.00
N GLU A 201 6.37 4.80 -20.92
CA GLU A 201 7.34 4.57 -22.01
C GLU A 201 8.79 4.43 -21.49
N GLY A 202 8.96 3.78 -20.32
CA GLY A 202 10.26 3.56 -19.68
C GLY A 202 10.76 4.68 -18.75
N SER A 203 10.08 5.83 -18.69
CA SER A 203 10.44 6.93 -17.77
C SER A 203 9.56 6.91 -16.50
N PRO A 204 10.10 7.17 -15.30
CA PRO A 204 9.30 7.27 -14.08
C PRO A 204 8.19 8.32 -14.22
N TYR A 205 6.98 7.93 -13.84
CA TYR A 205 5.77 8.75 -13.93
C TYR A 205 5.13 8.99 -12.56
N TYR A 206 5.19 8.00 -11.68
CA TYR A 206 4.78 8.05 -10.28
C TYR A 206 5.72 7.19 -9.43
N ARG A 207 5.87 7.55 -8.16
CA ARG A 207 6.66 6.79 -7.17
C ARG A 207 5.98 6.80 -5.81
N SER A 208 5.84 5.63 -5.20
CA SER A 208 5.22 5.45 -3.88
C SER A 208 6.09 5.89 -2.70
N GLY A 209 7.39 6.02 -2.91
CA GLY A 209 8.38 6.16 -1.85
C GLY A 209 8.77 4.81 -1.23
N PRO A 210 9.80 4.80 -0.36
CA PRO A 210 10.32 3.60 0.33
C PRO A 210 9.29 2.81 1.16
N TRP A 211 9.40 1.47 1.11
CA TRP A 211 8.67 0.56 2.00
C TRP A 211 9.31 0.49 3.39
N ASN A 212 8.54 0.75 4.46
CA ASN A 212 9.03 0.68 5.84
C ASN A 212 8.72 -0.60 6.60
N GLY A 213 8.29 -1.66 5.91
CA GLY A 213 7.81 -2.89 6.54
C GLY A 213 6.31 -2.91 6.80
N GLN A 214 5.65 -1.75 6.76
CA GLN A 214 4.20 -1.62 6.95
C GLN A 214 3.51 -0.87 5.81
N ALA A 215 4.06 0.26 5.38
CA ALA A 215 3.49 1.10 4.34
C ALA A 215 4.60 1.69 3.45
N PHE A 216 4.21 2.12 2.26
CA PHE A 216 5.04 2.99 1.44
C PHE A 216 4.95 4.42 1.99
N ILE A 217 6.07 4.98 2.42
CA ILE A 217 6.09 6.25 3.18
C ILE A 217 5.71 7.49 2.34
N GLY A 218 5.68 7.36 1.01
CA GLY A 218 5.14 8.38 0.12
C GLY A 218 3.64 8.25 -0.15
N VAL A 219 2.94 7.33 0.54
CA VAL A 219 1.48 7.16 0.49
C VAL A 219 0.90 7.42 1.88
N PRO A 220 0.65 8.69 2.26
CA PRO A 220 0.42 9.10 3.65
C PRO A 220 -0.86 8.53 4.29
N ARG A 221 -1.80 8.01 3.49
CA ARG A 221 -3.06 7.40 3.95
C ARG A 221 -3.12 5.90 3.74
N MET A 222 -1.98 5.25 3.47
CA MET A 222 -1.93 3.80 3.31
C MET A 222 -2.26 3.11 4.64
N ASN A 223 -3.40 2.41 4.68
CA ASN A 223 -3.79 1.59 5.83
C ASN A 223 -3.08 0.24 5.76
N SER A 224 -2.18 -0.01 6.71
CA SER A 224 -1.52 -1.30 6.88
C SER A 224 -1.87 -1.86 8.25
N VAL A 225 -2.75 -2.87 8.26
CA VAL A 225 -3.10 -3.63 9.47
C VAL A 225 -2.49 -5.01 9.32
N TYR A 226 -2.09 -5.65 10.43
CA TYR A 226 -1.18 -6.81 10.51
C TYR A 226 -1.53 -8.07 9.66
N LEU A 227 -2.63 -8.09 8.90
CA LEU A 227 -2.99 -9.15 7.94
C LEU A 227 -3.77 -8.63 6.72
N GLN A 228 -3.77 -7.31 6.46
CA GLN A 228 -4.64 -6.68 5.45
C GLN A 228 -3.90 -5.61 4.65
N GLY A 229 -4.16 -5.59 3.35
CA GLY A 229 -3.67 -4.58 2.43
C GLY A 229 -2.41 -5.01 1.68
N VAL A 230 -1.83 -4.02 0.98
CA VAL A 230 -0.65 -4.21 0.14
C VAL A 230 0.60 -4.43 1.00
N ARG A 231 1.37 -5.46 0.67
CA ARG A 231 2.62 -5.83 1.34
C ARG A 231 3.72 -6.19 0.34
N VAL A 232 4.95 -6.02 0.77
CA VAL A 232 6.14 -6.50 0.08
C VAL A 232 6.58 -7.82 0.70
N ALA A 233 6.79 -8.83 -0.13
CA ALA A 233 7.23 -10.16 0.28
C ALA A 233 8.35 -10.66 -0.63
N ASN A 234 9.06 -11.69 -0.17
CA ASN A 234 10.12 -12.35 -0.93
C ASN A 234 9.72 -13.80 -1.20
N ASP A 235 10.10 -14.33 -2.36
CA ASP A 235 9.99 -15.76 -2.62
C ASP A 235 11.23 -16.51 -2.11
N ASP A 236 11.22 -17.84 -2.24
CA ASP A 236 12.32 -18.71 -1.80
C ASP A 236 13.64 -18.44 -2.54
N GLN A 237 13.59 -17.76 -3.68
CA GLN A 237 14.76 -17.37 -4.48
C GLN A 237 15.26 -15.97 -4.13
N GLY A 238 14.57 -15.25 -3.23
CA GLY A 238 14.89 -13.88 -2.84
C GLY A 238 14.33 -12.81 -3.77
N THR A 239 13.45 -13.16 -4.71
CA THR A 239 12.77 -12.19 -5.58
C THR A 239 11.75 -11.42 -4.76
N VAL A 240 11.90 -10.09 -4.73
CA VAL A 240 10.95 -9.19 -4.09
C VAL A 240 9.71 -9.01 -4.97
N TYR A 241 8.52 -9.15 -4.39
CA TYR A 241 7.25 -8.92 -5.07
C TYR A 241 6.23 -8.22 -4.18
N LEU A 242 5.32 -7.52 -4.83
CA LEU A 242 4.13 -6.91 -4.26
C LEU A 242 2.99 -7.91 -4.28
N THR A 243 2.26 -8.01 -3.18
CA THR A 243 1.01 -8.77 -3.10
C THR A 243 0.06 -8.09 -2.13
N TYR A 244 -1.23 -8.41 -2.18
CA TYR A 244 -2.18 -7.96 -1.17
C TYR A 244 -3.25 -9.00 -0.92
N SER A 245 -3.88 -8.89 0.23
CA SER A 245 -5.02 -9.70 0.65
C SER A 245 -5.82 -8.92 1.67
N PHE A 246 -7.13 -9.17 1.76
CA PHE A 246 -8.00 -8.63 2.78
C PHE A 246 -8.57 -9.76 3.64
N ALA A 247 -8.91 -9.47 4.90
CA ALA A 247 -9.40 -10.50 5.81
C ALA A 247 -10.81 -10.99 5.45
N ASN A 248 -11.60 -10.15 4.76
CA ASN A 248 -12.87 -10.56 4.20
C ASN A 248 -12.68 -10.91 2.73
N GLU A 249 -12.43 -12.19 2.46
CA GLU A 249 -12.26 -12.73 1.11
C GLU A 249 -13.53 -12.63 0.24
N SER A 250 -14.67 -12.25 0.82
CA SER A 250 -15.92 -12.03 0.08
C SER A 250 -16.04 -10.61 -0.51
N LEU A 251 -15.14 -9.68 -0.16
CA LEU A 251 -15.13 -8.35 -0.77
C LEU A 251 -14.60 -8.45 -2.20
N LEU A 252 -15.34 -7.89 -3.16
CA LEU A 252 -14.88 -7.76 -4.53
C LEU A 252 -14.09 -6.46 -4.63
N ASP A 253 -12.77 -6.59 -4.67
CA ASP A 253 -11.85 -5.48 -4.88
C ASP A 253 -10.74 -5.84 -5.86
N TYR A 254 -10.18 -4.82 -6.49
CA TYR A 254 -8.95 -4.95 -7.26
C TYR A 254 -8.30 -3.58 -7.49
N PHE A 255 -7.00 -3.59 -7.81
CA PHE A 255 -6.31 -2.41 -8.30
C PHE A 255 -6.25 -2.43 -9.83
N GLN A 256 -6.50 -1.30 -10.48
CA GLN A 256 -6.38 -1.13 -11.93
C GLN A 256 -5.35 -0.05 -12.26
N LEU A 257 -4.40 -0.37 -13.14
CA LEU A 257 -3.56 0.63 -13.81
C LEU A 257 -4.26 1.10 -15.08
N ASN A 258 -4.93 2.25 -15.01
CA ASN A 258 -5.74 2.74 -16.11
C ASN A 258 -4.87 3.28 -17.28
N HIS A 259 -5.51 3.55 -18.43
CA HIS A 259 -4.85 4.06 -19.64
C HIS A 259 -4.25 5.47 -19.50
N GLU A 260 -4.53 6.18 -18.40
CA GLU A 260 -3.97 7.49 -18.07
C GLU A 260 -2.75 7.39 -17.14
N GLY A 261 -2.39 6.17 -16.70
CA GLY A 261 -1.25 5.94 -15.82
C GLY A 261 -1.55 6.14 -14.34
N ASN A 262 -2.82 6.11 -13.94
CA ASN A 262 -3.20 6.12 -12.52
C ASN A 262 -3.49 4.69 -12.05
N LEU A 263 -2.96 4.34 -10.88
CA LEU A 263 -3.35 3.13 -10.16
C LEU A 263 -4.56 3.45 -9.28
N VAL A 264 -5.64 2.73 -9.49
CA VAL A 264 -6.94 2.96 -8.85
C VAL A 264 -7.36 1.71 -8.10
N GLU A 265 -7.70 1.84 -6.82
CA GLU A 265 -8.37 0.78 -6.06
C GLU A 265 -9.87 0.88 -6.30
N LEU A 266 -10.47 -0.20 -6.79
CA LEU A 266 -11.90 -0.31 -7.07
C LEU A 266 -12.50 -1.38 -6.15
N TYR A 267 -13.63 -1.07 -5.52
CA TYR A 267 -14.40 -2.03 -4.74
C TYR A 267 -15.87 -2.02 -5.16
N TRP A 268 -16.53 -3.17 -5.03
CA TRP A 268 -17.96 -3.28 -5.30
C TRP A 268 -18.78 -2.81 -4.09
N ASP A 269 -19.58 -1.76 -4.26
CA ASP A 269 -20.54 -1.31 -3.26
C ASP A 269 -21.88 -2.02 -3.48
N ASP A 270 -22.20 -3.00 -2.64
CA ASP A 270 -23.43 -3.79 -2.77
C ASP A 270 -24.70 -2.95 -2.54
N GLY A 271 -24.61 -1.86 -1.78
CA GLY A 271 -25.73 -0.94 -1.54
C GLY A 271 -26.04 -0.09 -2.77
N LYS A 272 -25.00 0.38 -3.48
CA LYS A 272 -25.14 1.20 -4.69
C LYS A 272 -25.18 0.40 -5.99
N LYS A 273 -24.85 -0.90 -5.94
CA LYS A 273 -24.74 -1.79 -7.11
C LYS A 273 -23.82 -1.23 -8.20
N ARG A 274 -22.67 -0.69 -7.81
CA ARG A 274 -21.65 -0.17 -8.73
C ARG A 274 -20.26 -0.27 -8.11
N TRP A 275 -19.25 -0.26 -8.99
CA TRP A 275 -17.86 -0.10 -8.59
C TRP A 275 -17.60 1.32 -8.12
N GLU A 276 -17.04 1.46 -6.93
CA GLU A 276 -16.62 2.72 -6.34
C GLU A 276 -15.09 2.77 -6.26
N ILE A 277 -14.55 3.99 -6.34
CA ILE A 277 -13.13 4.23 -6.13
C ILE A 277 -12.88 4.28 -4.63
N GLY A 278 -12.04 3.37 -4.13
CA GLY A 278 -11.56 3.37 -2.75
C GLY A 278 -10.36 4.29 -2.56
N TRP A 279 -9.44 4.27 -3.53
CA TRP A 279 -8.18 5.00 -3.46
C TRP A 279 -7.59 5.25 -4.86
N LEU A 280 -6.76 6.29 -4.98
CA LEU A 280 -6.05 6.70 -6.19
C LEU A 280 -4.59 6.98 -5.86
N ALA A 281 -3.66 6.46 -6.65
CA ALA A 281 -2.23 6.76 -6.48
C ALA A 281 -1.90 8.24 -6.73
N ARG A 282 -2.58 8.85 -7.70
CA ARG A 282 -2.45 10.26 -8.05
C ARG A 282 -3.72 11.01 -7.64
N GLU A 283 -3.60 11.85 -6.62
CA GLU A 283 -4.66 12.76 -6.13
C GLU A 283 -4.42 14.21 -6.58
N SER A 284 -3.17 14.57 -6.90
CA SER A 284 -2.76 15.94 -7.22
C SER A 284 -1.63 15.99 -8.26
N GLU A 285 -1.32 17.20 -8.75
CA GLU A 285 -0.16 17.40 -9.62
C GLU A 285 1.19 17.13 -8.93
N CYS A 286 1.24 17.11 -7.60
CA CYS A 286 2.47 16.82 -6.86
C CYS A 286 2.86 15.33 -6.91
N ASP A 287 1.94 14.46 -7.31
CA ASP A 287 2.20 13.02 -7.38
C ASP A 287 2.87 12.62 -8.70
N TYR A 288 2.96 13.53 -9.67
CA TYR A 288 3.81 13.34 -10.85
C TYR A 288 5.27 13.33 -10.43
N TYR A 289 5.98 12.29 -10.86
CA TYR A 289 7.38 12.12 -10.57
C TYR A 289 8.19 13.38 -10.93
N GLY A 290 8.86 13.96 -9.94
CA GLY A 290 9.77 15.09 -10.16
C GLY A 290 9.09 16.40 -10.57
N LYS A 291 7.81 16.62 -10.24
CA LYS A 291 7.02 17.82 -10.63
C LYS A 291 7.73 19.16 -10.44
N CYS A 292 8.50 19.33 -9.36
CA CYS A 292 9.18 20.58 -9.01
C CYS A 292 10.68 20.63 -9.36
N GLY A 293 11.17 19.64 -10.12
CA GLY A 293 12.58 19.52 -10.48
C GLY A 293 13.51 19.24 -9.30
N GLU A 294 14.81 19.28 -9.57
CA GLU A 294 15.87 19.04 -8.58
C GLU A 294 15.83 20.08 -7.45
N PHE A 295 15.95 19.62 -6.20
CA PHE A 295 15.94 20.44 -4.98
C PHE A 295 14.70 21.34 -4.82
N GLY A 296 13.64 21.09 -5.59
CA GLY A 296 12.32 21.66 -5.43
C GLY A 296 11.44 20.77 -4.55
N THR A 297 10.44 21.36 -3.91
CA THR A 297 9.42 20.65 -3.13
C THR A 297 8.02 21.06 -3.58
N CYS A 298 7.13 20.05 -3.71
CA CYS A 298 5.75 20.24 -4.09
C CYS A 298 4.81 20.24 -2.88
N ASP A 299 3.97 21.25 -2.72
CA ASP A 299 2.89 21.30 -1.74
C ASP A 299 1.57 21.60 -2.46
N SER A 300 0.67 20.62 -2.50
CA SER A 300 -0.61 20.73 -3.21
C SER A 300 -1.57 21.75 -2.57
N LYS A 301 -1.28 22.22 -1.36
CA LYS A 301 -2.08 23.25 -0.67
C LYS A 301 -1.55 24.66 -0.89
N MET A 302 -0.39 24.82 -1.49
CA MET A 302 0.23 26.12 -1.76
C MET A 302 -0.03 26.61 -3.19
N SER A 303 0.08 27.92 -3.39
CA SER A 303 0.09 28.56 -4.70
C SER A 303 1.23 29.57 -4.76
N PRO A 304 2.30 29.33 -5.56
CA PRO A 304 2.51 28.17 -6.44
C PRO A 304 2.72 26.86 -5.65
N ILE A 305 2.41 25.72 -6.28
CA ILE A 305 2.59 24.38 -5.67
C ILE A 305 4.07 24.02 -5.49
N CYS A 306 4.98 24.59 -6.29
CA CYS A 306 6.40 24.33 -6.20
C CYS A 306 7.16 25.47 -5.51
N SER A 307 8.04 25.11 -4.58
CA SER A 307 9.00 26.03 -3.95
C SER A 307 10.39 25.37 -3.87
N CYS A 308 11.45 26.18 -3.77
CA CYS A 308 12.78 25.63 -3.53
C CYS A 308 12.93 25.22 -2.06
N LEU A 309 13.70 24.15 -1.81
CA LEU A 309 14.13 23.82 -0.46
C LEU A 309 14.84 25.01 0.20
N ARG A 310 14.78 25.08 1.53
CA ARG A 310 15.39 26.17 2.26
C ARG A 310 16.91 26.14 2.09
N GLY A 311 17.52 27.29 1.77
CA GLY A 311 18.93 27.38 1.38
C GLY A 311 19.19 27.19 -0.12
N TYR A 312 18.13 27.07 -0.93
CA TYR A 312 18.17 26.97 -2.38
C TYR A 312 17.35 28.09 -3.03
N LYS A 313 17.64 28.37 -4.30
CA LYS A 313 16.97 29.36 -5.14
C LYS A 313 16.71 28.79 -6.55
N PRO A 314 15.73 29.30 -7.29
CA PRO A 314 15.46 28.81 -8.64
C PRO A 314 16.69 28.90 -9.54
N LYS A 315 16.95 27.86 -10.33
CA LYS A 315 18.06 27.85 -11.30
C LYS A 315 17.84 28.90 -12.39
N LYS A 316 16.58 29.06 -12.81
CA LYS A 316 16.13 30.06 -13.78
C LYS A 316 14.86 30.73 -13.26
N LEU A 317 14.97 32.00 -12.90
CA LEU A 317 13.88 32.73 -12.25
C LEU A 317 12.68 32.99 -13.19
N GLU A 318 12.94 33.21 -14.48
CA GLU A 318 11.89 33.46 -15.49
C GLU A 318 11.02 32.21 -15.72
N GLU A 319 11.62 31.04 -15.85
CA GLU A 319 10.89 29.76 -15.96
C GLU A 319 10.05 29.51 -14.70
N TRP A 320 10.66 29.73 -13.52
CA TRP A 320 9.98 29.54 -12.23
C TRP A 320 8.75 30.42 -12.07
N ASN A 321 8.87 31.70 -12.46
CA ASN A 321 7.78 32.68 -12.38
C ASN A 321 6.67 32.42 -13.42
N SER A 322 6.98 31.70 -14.51
CA SER A 322 5.99 31.29 -15.52
C SER A 322 5.32 29.94 -15.21
N GLY A 323 5.65 29.31 -14.07
CA GLY A 323 5.10 28.02 -13.68
C GLY A 323 5.80 26.81 -14.29
N ASN A 324 6.96 27.01 -14.92
CA ASN A 324 7.82 25.93 -15.39
C ASN A 324 8.94 25.65 -14.37
N TRP A 325 8.79 24.59 -13.59
CA TRP A 325 9.72 24.22 -12.51
C TRP A 325 10.74 23.14 -12.91
N THR A 326 10.78 22.75 -14.19
CA THR A 326 11.62 21.63 -14.67
C THR A 326 13.12 21.83 -14.41
N SER A 327 13.61 23.07 -14.50
CA SER A 327 15.02 23.40 -14.21
C SER A 327 15.41 23.29 -12.72
N GLY A 328 14.43 23.13 -11.82
CA GLY A 328 14.66 22.98 -10.39
C GLY A 328 15.36 24.17 -9.73
N CYS A 329 16.06 23.86 -8.65
CA CYS A 329 16.71 24.81 -7.76
C CYS A 329 18.21 24.50 -7.63
N VAL A 330 18.97 25.54 -7.28
CA VAL A 330 20.40 25.44 -6.99
C VAL A 330 20.68 26.04 -5.61
N ARG A 331 21.78 25.63 -4.98
CA ARG A 331 22.17 26.16 -3.68
C ARG A 331 22.31 27.68 -3.73
N SER A 332 21.84 28.36 -2.68
CA SER A 332 22.04 29.81 -2.52
C SER A 332 23.49 30.12 -2.13
N THR A 333 24.08 29.25 -1.31
CA THR A 333 25.40 29.43 -0.70
C THR A 333 26.23 28.14 -0.83
N ALA A 334 27.51 28.26 -1.21
CA ALA A 334 28.43 27.13 -1.35
C ALA A 334 28.74 26.44 -0.01
N GLN A 335 28.90 25.12 -0.02
CA GLN A 335 29.16 24.30 1.18
C GLN A 335 30.62 24.37 1.63
N GLN A 336 30.89 24.00 2.88
CA GLN A 336 32.25 23.97 3.42
C GLN A 336 33.18 23.06 2.59
N CYS A 337 32.71 21.88 2.18
CA CYS A 337 33.49 20.96 1.34
C CYS A 337 33.84 21.55 -0.03
N GLU A 338 33.02 22.46 -0.56
CA GLU A 338 33.31 23.18 -1.82
C GLU A 338 34.28 24.36 -1.59
N ARG A 339 34.20 25.00 -0.42
CA ARG A 339 35.10 26.09 0.00
C ARG A 339 36.52 25.61 0.32
N MET A 340 36.68 24.40 0.84
CA MET A 340 38.02 23.83 1.10
C MET A 340 38.83 23.59 -0.18
N ASN A 341 38.18 23.33 -1.31
CA ASN A 341 38.87 23.22 -2.61
C ASN A 341 39.28 24.58 -3.20
N THR A 342 38.80 25.69 -2.65
CA THR A 342 39.07 27.07 -3.14
C THR A 342 39.84 27.94 -2.15
N SER A 343 40.05 27.48 -0.92
CA SER A 343 40.72 28.25 0.14
C SER A 343 42.18 27.83 0.29
N LEU A 344 43.10 28.65 -0.23
CA LEU A 344 44.56 28.50 -0.05
C LEU A 344 45.03 28.78 1.39
N ASN A 345 44.13 29.28 2.25
CA ASN A 345 44.41 29.60 3.64
C ASN A 345 43.53 28.70 4.52
N GLY A 346 44.15 27.81 5.28
CA GLY A 346 43.53 26.80 6.14
C GLY A 346 42.76 27.36 7.35
N GLU A 347 41.86 28.31 7.12
CA GLU A 347 40.81 28.62 8.09
C GLU A 347 39.74 27.54 7.99
N SER A 348 39.52 26.83 9.10
CA SER A 348 38.41 25.89 9.24
C SER A 348 37.10 26.67 9.21
N GLY A 349 36.58 26.95 8.02
CA GLY A 349 35.24 27.51 7.85
C GLY A 349 34.22 26.66 8.61
N GLU A 350 33.16 27.29 9.11
CA GLU A 350 32.12 26.62 9.91
C GLU A 350 31.60 25.34 9.23
N SER A 351 31.42 24.29 10.01
CA SER A 351 30.96 23.00 9.52
C SER A 351 29.54 23.12 8.96
N ASP A 352 29.30 22.50 7.80
CA ASP A 352 27.93 22.33 7.28
C ASP A 352 27.01 21.75 8.36
N GLY A 353 25.72 22.05 8.27
CA GLY A 353 24.71 21.42 9.12
C GLY A 353 23.47 21.06 8.33
N PHE A 354 22.36 20.82 9.03
CA PHE A 354 21.12 20.37 8.41
C PHE A 354 19.93 21.21 8.79
N LEU A 355 19.05 21.42 7.82
CA LEU A 355 17.72 21.96 8.03
C LEU A 355 16.71 20.82 8.03
N LYS A 356 15.92 20.75 9.11
CA LYS A 356 14.83 19.79 9.27
C LYS A 356 13.61 20.23 8.46
N HIS A 357 13.10 19.35 7.62
CA HIS A 357 11.84 19.47 6.91
C HIS A 357 10.93 18.32 7.35
N SER A 358 9.86 18.63 8.08
CA SER A 358 8.90 17.62 8.56
C SER A 358 7.80 17.31 7.54
N ASN A 359 7.12 16.18 7.70
CA ASN A 359 6.01 15.74 6.85
C ASN A 359 6.37 15.71 5.35
N MET A 360 7.51 15.13 5.00
CA MET A 360 7.98 15.07 3.61
C MET A 360 7.81 13.67 3.03
N LYS A 361 7.40 13.60 1.75
CA LYS A 361 7.80 12.50 0.87
C LYS A 361 9.30 12.65 0.65
N VAL A 362 10.07 11.65 1.07
CA VAL A 362 11.52 11.66 0.91
C VAL A 362 11.91 11.60 -0.57
N PRO A 363 13.08 12.12 -0.98
CA PRO A 363 13.50 12.10 -2.39
C PRO A 363 13.69 10.67 -2.92
N ASP A 364 13.72 10.54 -4.24
CA ASP A 364 14.13 9.31 -4.92
C ASP A 364 15.63 8.98 -4.70
N SER A 365 16.06 7.76 -5.02
CA SER A 365 17.46 7.31 -4.99
C SER A 365 18.07 7.31 -3.58
N ALA A 366 17.29 6.86 -2.59
CA ALA A 366 17.76 6.70 -1.22
C ALA A 366 18.77 5.55 -1.11
N VAL A 367 19.89 5.78 -0.43
CA VAL A 367 20.87 4.74 -0.09
C VAL A 367 20.67 4.35 1.36
N TRP A 368 20.39 3.07 1.60
CA TRP A 368 20.32 2.52 2.95
C TRP A 368 21.71 2.39 3.57
N LEU A 369 21.82 2.75 4.85
CA LEU A 369 23.00 2.50 5.66
C LEU A 369 22.64 1.73 6.94
N PRO A 370 23.47 0.76 7.37
CA PRO A 370 23.29 0.00 8.61
C PRO A 370 23.70 0.82 9.85
N GLU A 371 23.19 2.05 9.97
CA GLU A 371 23.53 2.98 11.04
C GLU A 371 22.32 3.23 11.95
N GLU A 372 22.60 3.44 13.23
CA GLU A 372 21.61 3.89 14.22
C GLU A 372 21.21 5.35 13.95
N GLU A 373 20.03 5.75 14.41
CA GLU A 373 19.49 7.10 14.23
C GLU A 373 20.49 8.19 14.63
N SER A 374 21.14 8.03 15.79
CA SER A 374 22.12 8.99 16.32
C SER A 374 23.38 9.13 15.46
N LYS A 375 23.70 8.13 14.62
CA LYS A 375 24.91 8.13 13.77
C LYS A 375 24.61 8.55 12.33
N CYS A 376 23.35 8.51 11.89
CA CYS A 376 22.95 8.83 10.52
C CYS A 376 23.41 10.24 10.11
N GLN A 377 23.23 11.22 11.00
CA GLN A 377 23.70 12.59 10.79
C GLN A 377 25.22 12.67 10.61
N THR A 378 25.99 12.11 11.56
CA THR A 378 27.46 12.17 11.54
C THR A 378 28.02 11.46 10.32
N ARG A 379 27.39 10.34 9.91
CA ARG A 379 27.78 9.60 8.71
C ARG A 379 27.58 10.44 7.45
N CYS A 380 26.44 11.12 7.32
CA CYS A 380 26.21 12.05 6.21
C CYS A 380 27.20 13.24 6.24
N LEU A 381 27.50 13.83 7.41
CA LEU A 381 28.47 14.92 7.52
C LEU A 381 29.87 14.50 7.07
N SER A 382 30.30 13.29 7.44
CA SER A 382 31.61 12.75 7.11
C SER A 382 31.83 12.54 5.60
N ASN A 383 30.76 12.51 4.81
CA ASN A 383 30.83 12.36 3.36
C ASN A 383 30.38 13.66 2.67
N CYS A 384 31.31 14.39 2.05
CA CYS A 384 31.03 15.66 1.35
C CYS A 384 30.04 15.54 0.18
N SER A 385 29.83 14.34 -0.37
CA SER A 385 28.81 14.10 -1.39
C SER A 385 27.41 13.99 -0.81
N CYS A 386 27.26 13.77 0.51
CA CYS A 386 25.94 13.63 1.12
C CYS A 386 25.16 14.96 1.06
N ARG A 387 23.94 14.90 0.52
CA ARG A 387 23.03 16.03 0.33
C ARG A 387 21.92 16.07 1.36
N ALA A 388 21.45 14.90 1.80
CA ALA A 388 20.40 14.78 2.79
C ALA A 388 20.48 13.44 3.51
N TYR A 389 19.83 13.36 4.67
CA TYR A 389 19.54 12.10 5.34
C TYR A 389 18.15 12.10 5.96
N ALA A 390 17.66 10.91 6.27
CA ALA A 390 16.44 10.68 7.03
C ALA A 390 16.60 9.36 7.81
N TYR A 391 15.87 9.24 8.91
CA TYR A 391 15.78 7.98 9.65
C TYR A 391 14.31 7.60 9.77
N VAL A 392 13.98 6.37 9.39
CA VAL A 392 12.61 5.86 9.45
C VAL A 392 12.62 4.52 10.15
N SER A 393 11.82 4.38 11.21
CA SER A 393 11.63 3.07 11.86
C SER A 393 11.11 2.05 10.85
N GLY A 394 11.73 0.87 10.79
CA GLY A 394 11.44 -0.17 9.81
C GLY A 394 12.27 -0.09 8.52
N ILE A 395 12.91 1.04 8.23
CA ILE A 395 13.91 1.16 7.15
C ILE A 395 15.31 1.31 7.73
N GLY A 396 15.50 2.25 8.64
CA GLY A 396 16.80 2.66 9.19
C GLY A 396 17.29 3.98 8.60
N CYS A 397 18.61 4.16 8.59
CA CYS A 397 19.25 5.36 8.07
C CYS A 397 19.23 5.36 6.53
N MET A 398 18.67 6.42 5.95
CA MET A 398 18.69 6.69 4.52
C MET A 398 19.51 7.95 4.26
N VAL A 399 20.38 7.89 3.25
CA VAL A 399 21.18 9.04 2.81
C VAL A 399 21.06 9.23 1.30
N TRP A 400 21.24 10.47 0.86
CA TRP A 400 21.22 10.83 -0.56
C TRP A 400 22.53 11.48 -0.95
N TYR A 401 23.16 10.95 -2.01
CA TYR A 401 24.40 11.49 -2.58
C TYR A 401 24.18 12.24 -3.90
N LEU A 402 23.09 11.90 -4.61
CA LEU A 402 22.69 12.53 -5.85
C LEU A 402 21.79 13.75 -5.61
N GLU A 403 21.43 14.43 -6.69
CA GLU A 403 20.43 15.49 -6.70
C GLU A 403 19.10 14.99 -6.12
N LEU A 404 18.46 15.82 -5.29
CA LEU A 404 17.24 15.43 -4.61
C LEU A 404 16.04 15.71 -5.53
N VAL A 405 15.34 14.68 -5.95
CA VAL A 405 14.20 14.77 -6.87
C VAL A 405 12.97 14.10 -6.25
N ASP A 406 11.78 14.49 -6.71
CA ASP A 406 10.50 13.90 -6.31
C ASP A 406 10.15 14.09 -4.83
N ILE A 407 10.38 15.31 -4.33
CA ILE A 407 10.07 15.72 -2.96
C ILE A 407 8.69 16.38 -2.90
N GLN A 408 7.88 15.94 -1.96
CA GLN A 408 6.54 16.49 -1.71
C GLN A 408 6.37 16.78 -0.23
N LYS A 409 5.65 17.86 0.08
CA LYS A 409 5.19 18.21 1.41
C LYS A 409 3.80 17.64 1.60
N PHE A 410 3.65 16.78 2.61
CA PHE A 410 2.35 16.29 3.05
C PHE A 410 1.80 17.15 4.18
N SER A 411 0.48 17.11 4.35
CA SER A 411 -0.15 17.73 5.52
C SER A 411 0.11 16.97 6.81
N GLU A 412 0.23 15.65 6.72
CA GLU A 412 0.42 14.72 7.84
C GLU A 412 1.14 13.46 7.36
N ASN A 413 1.59 12.62 8.29
CA ASN A 413 2.17 11.27 8.06
C ASN A 413 3.40 11.19 7.15
N GLY A 414 3.99 12.32 6.76
CA GLY A 414 5.27 12.33 6.07
C GLY A 414 6.47 12.19 7.02
N VAL A 415 7.65 12.07 6.43
CA VAL A 415 8.90 11.81 7.16
C VAL A 415 9.68 13.10 7.42
N ASP A 416 10.44 13.12 8.52
CA ASP A 416 11.44 14.14 8.77
C ASP A 416 12.67 13.95 7.86
N LEU A 417 12.88 14.90 6.96
CA LEU A 417 13.99 14.95 6.02
C LEU A 417 14.98 16.05 6.41
N TYR A 418 16.27 15.72 6.49
CA TYR A 418 17.32 16.64 6.91
C TYR A 418 18.21 17.01 5.72
N ILE A 419 18.10 18.25 5.26
CA ILE A 419 18.81 18.76 4.08
C ILE A 419 20.12 19.42 4.49
N ARG A 420 21.24 19.01 3.90
CA ARG A 420 22.56 19.56 4.21
C ARG A 420 22.72 20.95 3.60
N VAL A 421 23.09 21.93 4.43
CA VAL A 421 23.32 23.33 4.04
C VAL A 421 24.57 23.90 4.71
N ALA A 422 25.06 25.03 4.20
CA ALA A 422 26.15 25.77 4.86
C ALA A 422 25.71 26.32 6.22
N ALA A 423 26.64 26.43 7.17
CA ALA A 423 26.37 26.94 8.53
C ALA A 423 25.64 28.29 8.55
N SER A 424 26.01 29.21 7.65
CA SER A 424 25.40 30.53 7.51
C SER A 424 23.88 30.50 7.22
N GLU A 425 23.39 29.44 6.58
CA GLU A 425 21.94 29.26 6.30
C GLU A 425 21.15 28.82 7.55
N ILE A 426 21.84 28.24 8.54
CA ILE A 426 21.24 27.82 9.81
C ILE A 426 21.07 29.04 10.72
N GLU A 427 22.05 29.93 10.72
CA GLU A 427 22.05 31.16 11.53
C GLU A 427 21.05 32.19 11.03
N SER A 428 20.95 32.39 9.70
CA SER A 428 19.96 33.29 9.07
C SER A 428 18.51 32.92 9.43
N GLY A 429 18.29 31.66 9.84
CA GLY A 429 17.01 31.18 10.32
C GLY A 429 16.62 31.59 11.74
N LYS A 430 17.59 31.90 12.60
CA LYS A 430 17.34 32.38 13.96
C LYS A 430 16.98 33.86 13.97
N THR A 431 17.44 34.64 13.00
CA THR A 431 17.25 36.11 12.93
C THR A 431 15.92 36.55 12.33
N ARG A 432 15.17 35.68 11.63
CA ARG A 432 13.88 36.03 11.01
C ARG A 432 12.68 36.02 11.98
N ILE A 433 12.89 35.76 13.27
CA ILE A 433 11.90 35.95 14.33
C ILE A 433 11.98 37.41 14.83
N GLN A 434 11.66 38.38 13.98
CA GLN A 434 11.35 39.74 14.41
C GLN A 434 9.91 40.09 14.03
N ARG A 435 9.07 40.05 15.07
CA ARG A 435 7.81 40.74 15.32
C ARG A 435 7.25 41.57 14.14
N SER A 436 6.12 41.11 13.59
CA SER A 436 5.12 41.98 12.97
C SER A 436 3.84 42.01 13.81
N PRO A 437 3.05 43.10 13.75
CA PRO A 437 2.12 43.49 14.79
C PRO A 437 0.85 42.65 14.83
N ILE A 438 0.32 42.50 16.04
CA ILE A 438 -0.98 41.91 16.38
C ILE A 438 -2.09 42.59 15.58
N GLY A 439 -2.74 41.83 14.69
CA GLY A 439 -4.00 42.18 14.03
C GLY A 439 -4.92 40.95 14.08
N GLY A 440 -6.14 41.15 14.57
CA GLY A 440 -6.99 40.13 15.19
C GLY A 440 -7.39 38.93 14.33
N LEU A 441 -7.38 37.75 14.98
CA LEU A 441 -8.01 36.51 14.52
C LEU A 441 -9.54 36.61 14.63
N PRO A 442 -10.30 36.27 13.58
CA PRO A 442 -11.62 35.70 13.76
C PRO A 442 -11.46 34.29 14.33
N ARG A 443 -12.14 34.02 15.44
CA ARG A 443 -12.35 32.66 15.95
C ARG A 443 -13.37 32.00 15.04
N ASP A 444 -13.01 30.87 14.42
CA ASP A 444 -13.96 29.87 13.97
C ASP A 444 -13.31 28.48 14.00
N ASP A 445 -14.15 27.51 14.39
CA ASP A 445 -13.87 26.20 14.95
C ASP A 445 -13.05 25.22 14.09
N PRO A 446 -12.25 24.34 14.72
CA PRO A 446 -11.86 23.08 14.12
C PRO A 446 -13.09 22.15 14.12
N LYS A 447 -13.56 21.75 12.94
CA LYS A 447 -14.42 20.57 12.81
C LYS A 447 -13.62 19.34 13.23
N GLN A 448 -13.72 19.03 14.53
CA GLN A 448 -13.26 17.82 15.17
C GLN A 448 -14.00 16.61 14.60
N VAL A 449 -13.26 15.54 14.36
CA VAL A 449 -13.80 14.19 14.36
C VAL A 449 -14.35 13.95 15.78
N LYS A 450 -15.66 13.71 15.89
CA LYS A 450 -16.36 13.50 17.17
C LYS A 450 -15.78 12.29 17.93
N LEU A 451 -15.14 12.56 19.06
CA LEU A 451 -14.76 11.59 20.10
C LEU A 451 -15.76 11.72 21.26
N GLU A 452 -17.04 11.38 21.03
CA GLU A 452 -18.12 11.73 21.96
C GLU A 452 -18.27 10.80 23.19
N ASP A 453 -17.52 9.69 23.31
CA ASP A 453 -17.77 8.69 24.38
C ASP A 453 -16.57 8.34 25.30
N LEU A 454 -15.39 8.96 25.14
CA LEU A 454 -14.22 8.65 25.99
C LEU A 454 -13.87 9.81 26.95
N PRO A 455 -13.98 9.64 28.28
CA PRO A 455 -13.66 10.69 29.24
C PRO A 455 -12.20 11.19 29.16
N LEU A 456 -12.04 12.51 29.16
CA LEU A 456 -10.74 13.18 29.21
C LEU A 456 -10.39 13.59 30.64
N TYR A 457 -9.20 13.23 31.07
CA TYR A 457 -8.64 13.58 32.37
C TYR A 457 -7.48 14.58 32.19
N ASN A 458 -7.31 15.44 33.17
CA ASN A 458 -6.22 16.38 33.36
C ASN A 458 -4.99 15.68 33.97
N PHE A 459 -3.79 16.13 33.60
CA PHE A 459 -2.54 15.49 34.03
C PHE A 459 -2.37 15.49 35.55
N ASN A 460 -2.74 16.59 36.22
CA ASN A 460 -2.59 16.74 37.66
C ASN A 460 -3.40 15.71 38.46
N ASP A 461 -4.61 15.37 38.03
CA ASP A 461 -5.44 14.41 38.75
C ASP A 461 -4.89 12.99 38.61
N ILE A 462 -4.33 12.67 37.44
CA ILE A 462 -3.63 11.39 37.20
C ILE A 462 -2.32 11.32 38.00
N ALA A 463 -1.56 12.42 38.03
CA ALA A 463 -0.33 12.50 38.82
C ALA A 463 -0.64 12.28 40.31
N ASN A 464 -1.69 12.93 40.84
CA ASN A 464 -2.14 12.71 42.22
C ASN A 464 -2.59 11.25 42.44
N ALA A 465 -3.41 10.70 41.54
CA ALA A 465 -3.92 9.33 41.64
C ALA A 465 -2.80 8.27 41.64
N THR A 466 -1.67 8.54 40.98
CA THR A 466 -0.52 7.61 40.87
C THR A 466 0.61 7.91 41.86
N ASN A 467 0.43 8.88 42.76
CA ASN A 467 1.50 9.43 43.62
C ASN A 467 2.72 9.87 42.80
N ASN A 468 2.47 10.74 41.83
CA ASN A 468 3.40 11.28 40.85
C ASN A 468 4.17 10.19 40.07
N PHE A 469 3.44 9.17 39.60
CA PHE A 469 4.01 8.01 38.90
C PHE A 469 5.13 7.32 39.69
N SER A 470 4.92 7.12 41.00
CA SER A 470 5.89 6.49 41.89
C SER A 470 6.26 5.08 41.41
N SER A 471 7.55 4.73 41.48
CA SER A 471 8.04 3.38 41.18
C SER A 471 7.41 2.30 42.06
N ASN A 472 6.97 2.64 43.28
CA ASN A 472 6.24 1.74 44.18
C ASN A 472 4.87 1.31 43.62
N ASN A 473 4.33 2.10 42.68
CA ASN A 473 3.06 1.83 42.01
C ASN A 473 3.25 1.22 40.62
N MET A 474 4.48 0.93 40.18
CA MET A 474 4.71 0.38 38.83
C MET A 474 4.19 -1.05 38.72
N LEU A 475 3.31 -1.28 37.75
CA LEU A 475 2.73 -2.59 37.43
C LEU A 475 3.51 -3.32 36.32
N GLY A 476 4.16 -2.56 35.42
CA GLY A 476 4.94 -3.12 34.33
C GLY A 476 5.60 -2.05 33.46
N ARG A 477 6.65 -2.46 32.74
CA ARG A 477 7.40 -1.62 31.79
C ARG A 477 7.73 -2.44 30.55
N GLY A 478 7.49 -1.85 29.37
CA GLY A 478 7.82 -2.46 28.08
C GLY A 478 8.18 -1.41 27.03
N GLY A 479 8.31 -1.82 25.77
CA GLY A 479 8.59 -0.91 24.64
C GLY A 479 7.52 0.17 24.43
N PHE A 480 6.32 -0.05 24.96
CA PHE A 480 5.13 0.78 24.81
C PHE A 480 4.84 1.71 26.00
N GLY A 481 5.86 1.98 26.83
CA GLY A 481 5.74 2.85 27.99
C GLY A 481 5.64 2.12 29.34
N GLN A 482 5.24 2.87 30.36
CA GLN A 482 5.20 2.41 31.76
C GLN A 482 3.76 2.38 32.28
N VAL A 483 3.40 1.32 32.98
CA VAL A 483 2.07 1.14 33.58
C VAL A 483 2.18 1.28 35.08
N HIS A 484 1.38 2.16 35.68
CA HIS A 484 1.31 2.41 37.11
C HIS A 484 -0.09 2.11 37.65
N ARG A 485 -0.18 1.63 38.88
CA ARG A 485 -1.42 1.58 39.66
C ARG A 485 -1.74 2.98 40.14
N GLY A 486 -2.99 3.39 40.00
CA GLY A 486 -3.51 4.61 40.59
C GLY A 486 -4.79 4.35 41.37
N ARG A 487 -5.17 5.33 42.19
CA ARG A 487 -6.45 5.36 42.90
C ARG A 487 -7.03 6.77 42.83
N PHE A 488 -8.22 6.92 42.25
CA PHE A 488 -8.94 8.19 42.24
C PHE A 488 -9.52 8.52 43.63
N PRO A 489 -9.88 9.80 43.91
CA PRO A 489 -10.42 10.22 45.21
C PRO A 489 -11.71 9.51 45.64
N ASP A 490 -12.50 9.03 44.68
CA ASP A 490 -13.72 8.24 44.89
C ASP A 490 -13.43 6.77 45.29
N GLY A 491 -12.15 6.37 45.33
CA GLY A 491 -11.70 5.04 45.69
C GLY A 491 -11.55 4.09 44.51
N GLN A 492 -11.84 4.52 43.27
CA GLN A 492 -11.70 3.69 42.07
C GLN A 492 -10.22 3.38 41.80
N GLU A 493 -9.88 2.10 41.65
CA GLU A 493 -8.54 1.66 41.26
C GLU A 493 -8.38 1.63 39.73
N ILE A 494 -7.26 2.15 39.25
CA ILE A 494 -6.97 2.30 37.83
C ILE A 494 -5.56 1.80 37.48
N ALA A 495 -5.38 1.43 36.21
CA ALA A 495 -4.07 1.20 35.62
C ALA A 495 -3.78 2.33 34.61
N VAL A 496 -2.70 3.07 34.85
CA VAL A 496 -2.31 4.25 34.08
C VAL A 496 -1.11 3.91 33.21
N LYS A 497 -1.32 3.79 31.90
CA LYS A 497 -0.26 3.58 30.92
C LYS A 497 0.20 4.94 30.40
N ARG A 498 1.41 5.36 30.80
CA ARG A 498 2.07 6.57 30.32
C ARG A 498 2.99 6.20 29.16
N LEU A 499 2.68 6.71 27.98
CA LEU A 499 3.45 6.44 26.78
C LEU A 499 4.79 7.20 26.82
N SER A 500 5.80 6.66 26.14
CA SER A 500 7.14 7.26 26.13
C SER A 500 7.13 8.57 25.33
N LYS A 501 7.82 9.60 25.86
CA LYS A 501 7.90 10.94 25.24
C LYS A 501 8.76 11.02 23.97
N PHE A 502 9.44 9.93 23.60
CA PHE A 502 10.54 9.93 22.64
C PHE A 502 10.30 9.08 21.39
N SER A 503 9.06 8.68 21.10
CA SER A 503 8.74 7.97 19.85
C SER A 503 7.56 8.61 19.13
N GLY A 504 7.69 8.87 17.83
CA GLY A 504 6.53 9.15 16.96
C GLY A 504 5.49 8.01 16.99
N GLN A 505 5.93 6.82 17.40
CA GLN A 505 5.13 5.65 17.70
C GLN A 505 4.12 5.89 18.84
N GLY A 506 4.46 6.68 19.87
CA GLY A 506 3.58 6.93 21.01
C GLY A 506 2.26 7.64 20.65
N MET A 507 2.26 8.53 19.64
CA MET A 507 1.03 9.16 19.16
C MET A 507 0.18 8.19 18.33
N GLN A 508 0.81 7.42 17.44
CA GLN A 508 0.12 6.45 16.60
C GLN A 508 -0.48 5.33 17.46
N GLU A 509 0.24 4.85 18.47
CA GLU A 509 -0.25 3.88 19.46
C GLU A 509 -1.37 4.45 20.32
N PHE A 510 -1.23 5.70 20.77
CA PHE A 510 -2.28 6.39 21.48
C PHE A 510 -3.56 6.45 20.64
N MET A 511 -3.46 6.88 19.39
CA MET A 511 -4.61 6.96 18.48
C MET A 511 -5.16 5.58 18.14
N ASN A 512 -4.32 4.57 17.95
CA ASN A 512 -4.76 3.20 17.72
C ASN A 512 -5.51 2.62 18.93
N GLU A 513 -4.96 2.74 20.14
CA GLU A 513 -5.62 2.27 21.36
C GLU A 513 -6.92 3.05 21.63
N VAL A 514 -6.94 4.38 21.45
CA VAL A 514 -8.16 5.19 21.58
C VAL A 514 -9.20 4.82 20.53
N LEU A 515 -8.84 4.67 19.24
CA LEU A 515 -9.79 4.39 18.17
C LEU A 515 -10.33 2.96 18.19
N VAL A 516 -9.48 1.99 18.53
CA VAL A 516 -9.82 0.56 18.52
C VAL A 516 -10.48 0.14 19.83
N ILE A 517 -9.89 0.48 20.98
CA ILE A 517 -10.37 -0.01 22.29
C ILE A 517 -11.59 0.78 22.78
N SER A 518 -11.76 2.07 22.42
CA SER A 518 -13.01 2.79 22.74
C SER A 518 -14.25 2.17 22.10
N ARG A 519 -14.08 1.44 20.99
CA ARG A 519 -15.16 0.78 20.24
C ARG A 519 -15.30 -0.70 20.57
N LEU A 520 -14.41 -1.27 21.39
CA LEU A 520 -14.41 -2.69 21.75
C LEU A 520 -14.79 -2.86 23.22
N GLN A 521 -16.07 -3.14 23.49
CA GLN A 521 -16.53 -3.59 24.80
C GLN A 521 -16.72 -5.11 24.78
N HIS A 522 -15.78 -5.86 25.36
CA HIS A 522 -15.89 -7.31 25.47
C HIS A 522 -15.46 -7.78 26.86
N ARG A 523 -16.19 -8.75 27.43
CA ARG A 523 -15.95 -9.31 28.78
C ARG A 523 -14.54 -9.84 29.06
N ASN A 524 -13.76 -10.11 28.00
CA ASN A 524 -12.39 -10.65 28.10
C ASN A 524 -11.31 -9.63 27.68
N LEU A 525 -11.68 -8.36 27.46
CA LEU A 525 -10.73 -7.28 27.16
C LEU A 525 -10.76 -6.26 28.31
N VAL A 526 -9.58 -5.76 28.69
CA VAL A 526 -9.47 -4.74 29.74
C VAL A 526 -10.10 -3.45 29.24
N ARG A 527 -11.06 -2.92 29.98
CA ARG A 527 -11.81 -1.73 29.58
C ARG A 527 -10.98 -0.46 29.71
N LEU A 528 -10.98 0.35 28.66
CA LEU A 528 -10.45 1.71 28.66
C LEU A 528 -11.49 2.64 29.34
N LEU A 529 -11.05 3.37 30.37
CA LEU A 529 -11.87 4.29 31.15
C LEU A 529 -11.78 5.74 30.66
N GLY A 530 -10.66 6.10 30.03
CA GLY A 530 -10.41 7.45 29.57
C GLY A 530 -8.96 7.68 29.13
N CYS A 531 -8.65 8.92 28.78
CA CYS A 531 -7.30 9.31 28.41
C CYS A 531 -6.95 10.74 28.85
N CYS A 532 -5.66 11.08 28.83
CA CYS A 532 -5.16 12.43 29.06
C CYS A 532 -4.23 12.85 27.92
N ILE A 533 -4.48 14.06 27.42
CA ILE A 533 -3.75 14.70 26.31
C ILE A 533 -3.42 16.13 26.77
N GLU A 534 -2.24 16.33 27.34
CA GLU A 534 -1.81 17.64 27.83
C GLU A 534 -0.34 17.88 27.46
N GLY A 535 -0.07 18.88 26.61
CA GLY A 535 1.26 19.08 26.03
C GLY A 535 1.77 17.82 25.30
N ASP A 536 2.94 17.33 25.72
CA ASP A 536 3.57 16.09 25.21
C ASP A 536 3.13 14.83 25.97
N GLU A 537 2.24 14.94 26.96
CA GLU A 537 1.74 13.78 27.71
C GLU A 537 0.65 13.06 26.94
N ARG A 538 0.83 11.74 26.75
CA ARG A 538 -0.18 10.83 26.21
C ARG A 538 -0.35 9.68 27.20
N ILE A 539 -1.50 9.65 27.85
CA ILE A 539 -1.78 8.72 28.96
C ILE A 539 -3.12 8.03 28.71
N LEU A 540 -3.14 6.72 28.91
CA LEU A 540 -4.34 5.89 28.82
C LEU A 540 -4.68 5.33 30.20
N ILE A 541 -5.97 5.36 30.53
CA ILE A 541 -6.49 4.97 31.84
C ILE A 541 -7.37 3.75 31.65
N TYR A 542 -6.96 2.63 32.24
CA TYR A 542 -7.66 1.35 32.20
C TYR A 542 -8.23 1.00 33.57
N GLU A 543 -9.20 0.10 33.59
CA GLU A 543 -9.60 -0.54 34.85
C GLU A 543 -8.43 -1.37 35.43
N TYR A 544 -8.28 -1.33 36.75
CA TYR A 544 -7.25 -2.11 37.42
C TYR A 544 -7.66 -3.58 37.50
N MET A 545 -6.77 -4.48 37.04
CA MET A 545 -6.97 -5.93 37.10
C MET A 545 -6.13 -6.53 38.24
N PRO A 546 -6.75 -7.02 39.34
CA PRO A 546 -6.01 -7.48 40.53
C PRO A 546 -5.21 -8.78 40.33
N ASN A 547 -5.55 -9.59 39.33
CA ASN A 547 -4.98 -10.93 39.12
C ASN A 547 -3.73 -10.97 38.22
N LYS A 548 -3.07 -9.83 37.97
CA LYS A 548 -1.90 -9.67 37.07
C LYS A 548 -2.21 -10.13 35.62
N SER A 549 -1.21 -10.11 34.73
CA SER A 549 -1.40 -10.44 33.31
C SER A 549 -1.69 -11.93 33.11
N LEU A 550 -2.46 -12.26 32.07
CA LEU A 550 -2.69 -13.64 31.64
C LEU A 550 -1.37 -14.37 31.34
N ASP A 551 -0.40 -13.65 30.77
CA ASP A 551 0.97 -14.11 30.56
C ASP A 551 1.62 -14.59 31.87
N ALA A 552 1.49 -13.83 32.96
CA ALA A 552 2.02 -14.22 34.27
C ALA A 552 1.32 -15.46 34.85
N LEU A 553 0.06 -15.72 34.50
CA LEU A 553 -0.70 -16.90 34.95
C LEU A 553 -0.38 -18.15 34.12
N ILE A 554 -0.13 -17.99 32.81
CA ILE A 554 0.18 -19.08 31.88
C ILE A 554 1.65 -19.49 31.99
N PHE A 555 2.57 -18.53 32.01
CA PHE A 555 4.02 -18.80 31.95
C PHE A 555 4.71 -18.70 33.32
N GLY A 556 4.06 -18.14 34.35
CA GLY A 556 4.63 -18.02 35.70
C GLY A 556 4.77 -19.33 36.48
N LYS A 557 4.22 -20.45 36.00
CA LYS A 557 4.37 -21.79 36.64
C LYS A 557 5.63 -22.55 36.22
N LEU A 558 6.40 -22.08 35.24
CA LEU A 558 7.59 -22.78 34.73
C LEU A 558 8.89 -22.50 35.52
N LEU A 559 8.85 -21.71 36.60
CA LEU A 559 10.04 -21.39 37.43
C LEU A 559 9.95 -21.89 38.88
N LEU A 560 9.01 -22.80 39.18
CA LEU A 560 8.93 -23.49 40.47
C LEU A 560 8.93 -25.01 40.24
N GLY A 561 10.07 -25.54 39.79
CA GLY A 561 10.21 -26.96 39.54
C GLY A 561 11.62 -27.35 39.12
N ASP A 562 12.63 -27.02 39.93
CA ASP A 562 13.76 -27.94 40.12
C ASP A 562 14.52 -27.62 41.41
N LYS A 563 14.18 -28.37 42.47
CA LYS A 563 14.97 -28.58 43.67
C LYS A 563 15.06 -30.08 43.88
N SER A 564 16.24 -30.65 43.65
CA SER A 564 16.89 -31.79 44.34
C SER A 564 17.83 -32.49 43.35
N GLU A 565 19.14 -32.31 43.44
CA GLU A 565 20.10 -33.09 44.26
C GLU A 565 20.85 -34.17 43.45
N ASN A 566 22.16 -33.91 43.31
CA ASN A 566 23.32 -34.79 43.50
C ASN A 566 23.47 -36.19 42.83
N ILE A 567 24.77 -36.41 42.52
CA ILE A 567 25.60 -37.64 42.43
C ILE A 567 26.01 -37.92 40.96
N GLY A 568 27.28 -38.02 40.58
CA GLY A 568 28.57 -38.01 41.27
C GLY A 568 29.71 -38.28 40.28
N SER A 569 30.94 -38.31 40.83
CA SER A 569 32.27 -38.47 40.21
C SER A 569 32.82 -37.30 39.38
#